data_AF-A0AAD2QD11-F1
#
_entry.id   AF-A0AAD2QD11-F1
#
_cell.length_a   1.000
_cell.length_b   1.000
_cell.length_c   1.000
_cell.angle_alpha   90.00
_cell.angle_beta   90.00
_cell.angle_gamma   90.00
#
_symmetry.space_group_name_H-M   'P 1'
#
loop_
_entity.id
_entity.type
_entity.pdbx_description
1 polymer ?
#
loop_
_entity_poly.entity_id
_entity_poly.type
_entity_poly.pdbx_seq_one_letter_code
_entity_poly.pdbx_strand_id
1 'polypeptide(L)'
;MGDSAQALRTGFGKAGGAFSAYRWHIAAGLLVVLLPSLFAFVMRHNHTFVYEDRTAGPDPRIQALLTGERLVPPPPLPPEAFTTREVELVRPNLGGASRDWNLLDADYRQRLLAAYRVMREEHGYEMVLIEGYRSPDRQAELAKMGSHVTNAGAYQSYHQFGLAADSAFLRDGKVVVSEKDPWAMRGYELFGETAERVGLTWGGRWKMMDFGHTELRRPGVMRRNGGAAQ
;
A
#
# COMPACT_ATOMS: atom_id res chain seq x y z
N MET A 1 61.49 48.39 14.01
CA MET A 1 60.02 48.44 14.17
C MET A 1 59.47 49.34 13.06
N GLY A 2 58.83 48.78 12.03
CA GLY A 2 58.28 49.60 10.93
C GLY A 2 57.70 48.82 9.74
N ASP A 3 58.15 47.59 9.48
CA ASP A 3 57.88 46.93 8.19
C ASP A 3 56.66 45.97 8.20
N SER A 4 56.37 45.34 9.34
CA SER A 4 55.31 44.32 9.45
C SER A 4 53.88 44.89 9.44
N ALA A 5 53.71 46.17 9.80
CA ALA A 5 52.40 46.83 9.83
C ALA A 5 51.95 47.33 8.44
N GLN A 6 52.89 47.56 7.52
CA GLN A 6 52.60 48.06 6.18
C GLN A 6 52.13 46.94 5.23
N ALA A 7 52.66 45.72 5.39
CA ALA A 7 52.29 44.55 4.60
C ALA A 7 50.85 44.07 4.85
N LEU A 8 50.35 44.14 6.08
CA LEU A 8 48.96 43.77 6.42
C LEU A 8 47.93 44.75 5.85
N ARG A 9 48.24 46.06 5.80
CA ARG A 9 47.34 47.07 5.19
C ARG A 9 47.27 46.95 3.66
N THR A 10 48.34 46.55 3.00
CA THR A 10 48.36 46.37 1.53
C THR A 10 47.66 45.08 1.08
N GLY A 11 47.67 44.01 1.88
CA GLY A 11 46.93 42.77 1.61
C GLY A 11 45.41 42.96 1.60
N PHE A 12 44.86 43.69 2.58
CA PHE A 12 43.42 43.99 2.66
C PHE A 12 42.93 44.96 1.58
N GLY A 13 43.74 45.94 1.16
CA GLY A 13 43.40 46.87 0.08
C GLY A 13 43.33 46.21 -1.30
N LYS A 14 44.21 45.24 -1.58
CA LYS A 14 44.19 44.47 -2.85
C LYS A 14 43.04 43.47 -2.91
N ALA A 15 42.69 42.83 -1.78
CA ALA A 15 41.54 41.94 -1.71
C ALA A 15 40.21 42.70 -1.91
N GLY A 16 40.04 43.89 -1.31
CA GLY A 16 38.86 44.74 -1.52
C GLY A 16 38.76 45.33 -2.94
N GLY A 17 39.90 45.67 -3.56
CA GLY A 17 39.94 46.15 -4.95
C GLY A 17 39.58 45.08 -5.97
N ALA A 18 40.06 43.85 -5.80
CA ALA A 18 39.67 42.70 -6.64
C ALA A 18 38.18 42.37 -6.48
N PHE A 19 37.64 42.44 -5.26
CA PHE A 19 36.22 42.24 -5.00
C PHE A 19 35.35 43.28 -5.72
N SER A 20 35.79 44.55 -5.76
CA SER A 20 35.09 45.63 -6.49
C SER A 20 35.14 45.45 -8.01
N ALA A 21 36.27 45.03 -8.56
CA ALA A 21 36.47 44.88 -10.01
C ALA A 21 35.70 43.69 -10.59
N TYR A 22 35.64 42.57 -9.85
CA TYR A 22 35.00 41.34 -10.30
C TYR A 22 33.65 41.07 -9.63
N ARG A 23 33.07 42.06 -8.92
CA ARG A 23 31.81 41.94 -8.17
C ARG A 23 30.69 41.27 -8.98
N TRP A 24 30.60 41.59 -10.27
CA TRP A 24 29.59 41.04 -11.18
C TRP A 24 29.89 39.59 -11.60
N HIS A 25 31.16 39.22 -11.73
CA HIS A 25 31.58 37.84 -12.04
C HIS A 25 31.40 36.92 -10.84
N ILE A 26 31.71 37.42 -9.63
CA ILE A 26 31.49 36.72 -8.37
C ILE A 26 29.98 36.56 -8.11
N ALA A 27 29.19 37.61 -8.34
CA ALA A 27 27.73 37.55 -8.24
C ALA A 27 27.14 36.55 -9.25
N ALA A 28 27.61 36.54 -10.50
CA ALA A 28 27.17 35.57 -11.51
C ALA A 28 27.54 34.13 -11.12
N GLY A 29 28.75 33.89 -10.63
CA GLY A 29 29.17 32.56 -10.15
C GLY A 29 28.34 32.07 -8.96
N LEU A 30 28.09 32.94 -7.98
CA LEU A 30 27.21 32.64 -6.86
C LEU A 30 25.78 32.36 -7.33
N LEU A 31 25.28 33.13 -8.30
CA LEU A 31 23.95 32.92 -8.88
C LEU A 31 23.84 31.54 -9.55
N VAL A 32 24.85 31.12 -10.32
CA VAL A 32 24.88 29.80 -10.99
C VAL A 32 24.89 28.64 -10.00
N VAL A 33 25.47 28.81 -8.81
CA VAL A 33 25.50 27.76 -7.77
C VAL A 33 24.25 27.80 -6.89
N LEU A 34 23.81 28.99 -6.51
CA LEU A 34 22.70 29.17 -5.59
C LEU A 34 21.34 28.98 -6.27
N LEU A 35 21.17 29.36 -7.54
CA LEU A 35 19.90 29.19 -8.24
C LEU A 35 19.46 27.72 -8.36
N PRO A 36 20.30 26.76 -8.81
CA PRO A 36 19.89 25.36 -8.89
C PRO A 36 19.63 24.76 -7.51
N SER A 37 20.42 25.16 -6.51
CA SER A 37 20.29 24.69 -5.14
C SER A 37 18.98 25.19 -4.49
N LEU A 38 18.66 26.47 -4.69
CA LEU A 38 17.42 27.07 -4.23
C LEU A 38 16.22 26.55 -5.01
N PHE A 39 16.36 26.35 -6.32
CA PHE A 39 15.34 25.72 -7.17
C PHE A 39 15.05 24.29 -6.72
N ALA A 40 16.07 23.47 -6.43
CA ALA A 40 15.90 22.13 -5.88
C ALA A 40 15.26 22.16 -4.48
N PHE A 41 15.62 23.13 -3.64
CA PHE A 41 15.04 23.29 -2.30
C PHE A 41 13.57 23.73 -2.34
N VAL A 42 13.21 24.66 -3.22
CA VAL A 42 11.82 25.09 -3.44
C VAL A 42 11.01 23.98 -4.11
N MET A 43 11.58 23.31 -5.11
CA MET A 43 10.96 22.15 -5.76
C MET A 43 10.74 21.01 -4.76
N ARG A 44 11.65 20.79 -3.78
CA ARG A 44 11.46 19.81 -2.68
C ARG A 44 10.12 19.98 -1.96
N HIS A 45 9.62 21.20 -1.81
CA HIS A 45 8.32 21.47 -1.18
C HIS A 45 7.15 21.48 -2.17
N ASN A 46 7.42 21.61 -3.47
CA ASN A 46 6.38 21.62 -4.50
C ASN A 46 6.20 20.26 -5.21
N HIS A 47 7.03 19.28 -4.88
CA HIS A 47 6.72 17.91 -5.23
C HIS A 47 5.63 17.37 -4.30
N THR A 48 4.39 17.67 -4.64
CA THR A 48 3.41 16.59 -4.70
C THR A 48 3.90 15.62 -5.77
N PHE A 49 4.94 14.84 -5.43
CA PHE A 49 5.11 13.55 -6.06
C PHE A 49 3.85 12.79 -5.66
N VAL A 50 2.82 12.92 -6.47
CA VAL A 50 1.92 11.81 -6.69
C VAL A 50 2.87 10.72 -7.15
N TYR A 51 3.31 9.92 -6.19
CA TYR A 51 3.72 8.56 -6.46
C TYR A 51 2.46 7.99 -7.12
N GLU A 52 2.38 8.10 -8.44
CA GLU A 52 1.77 7.03 -9.19
C GLU A 52 2.54 5.83 -8.69
N ASP A 53 1.88 5.05 -7.82
CA ASP A 53 2.08 3.63 -7.84
C ASP A 53 1.90 3.27 -9.32
N ARG A 54 3.00 3.32 -10.07
CA ARG A 54 3.23 2.37 -11.16
C ARG A 54 3.20 1.02 -10.45
N THR A 55 1.99 0.60 -10.14
CA THR A 55 1.58 -0.78 -10.30
C THR A 55 2.17 -1.14 -11.64
N ALA A 56 3.29 -1.87 -11.59
CA ALA A 56 3.78 -2.54 -12.78
C ALA A 56 2.55 -3.17 -13.41
N GLY A 57 2.26 -2.81 -14.67
CA GLY A 57 1.14 -3.42 -15.38
C GLY A 57 1.24 -4.93 -15.15
N PRO A 58 0.11 -5.62 -14.87
CA PRO A 58 0.14 -7.02 -14.45
C PRO A 58 1.05 -7.82 -15.36
N ASP A 59 1.85 -8.73 -14.79
CA ASP A 59 2.77 -9.60 -15.53
C ASP A 59 2.08 -10.11 -16.82
N PRO A 60 2.72 -10.08 -18.00
CA PRO A 60 2.11 -10.57 -19.24
C PRO A 60 1.51 -11.98 -19.13
N ARG A 61 2.07 -12.85 -18.27
CA ARG A 61 1.50 -14.17 -17.96
C ARG A 61 0.20 -14.08 -17.17
N ILE A 62 0.11 -13.14 -16.22
CA ILE A 62 -1.10 -12.84 -15.46
C ILE A 62 -2.15 -12.18 -16.38
N GLN A 63 -1.75 -11.29 -17.28
CA GLN A 63 -2.65 -10.76 -18.31
C GLN A 63 -3.22 -11.88 -19.18
N ALA A 64 -2.40 -12.87 -19.56
CA ALA A 64 -2.89 -14.04 -20.29
C ALA A 64 -3.91 -14.86 -19.46
N LEU A 65 -3.69 -15.02 -18.15
CA LEU A 65 -4.69 -15.63 -17.24
C LEU A 65 -6.00 -14.82 -17.20
N LEU A 66 -5.94 -13.48 -17.27
CA LEU A 66 -7.11 -12.62 -17.30
C LEU A 66 -7.83 -12.58 -18.66
N THR A 67 -7.14 -12.92 -19.75
CA THR A 67 -7.63 -12.74 -21.13
C THR A 67 -8.16 -14.03 -21.78
N GLY A 68 -7.68 -15.21 -21.36
CA GLY A 68 -7.97 -16.48 -22.06
C GLY A 68 -9.04 -17.38 -21.43
N GLU A 69 -9.17 -17.39 -20.10
CA GLU A 69 -10.11 -18.27 -19.39
C GLU A 69 -10.59 -17.58 -18.10
N ARG A 70 -11.89 -17.31 -18.00
CA ARG A 70 -12.45 -16.68 -16.80
C ARG A 70 -12.38 -17.65 -15.63
N LEU A 71 -11.53 -17.35 -14.65
CA LEU A 71 -11.39 -18.18 -13.46
C LEU A 71 -12.72 -18.21 -12.70
N VAL A 72 -13.06 -19.39 -12.20
CA VAL A 72 -14.23 -19.63 -11.35
C VAL A 72 -13.82 -19.70 -9.88
N PRO A 73 -14.64 -19.18 -8.96
CA PRO A 73 -14.40 -19.33 -7.53
C PRO A 73 -14.32 -20.80 -7.09
N PRO A 74 -13.50 -21.11 -6.06
CA PRO A 74 -13.54 -22.43 -5.44
C PRO A 74 -14.92 -22.68 -4.80
N PRO A 75 -15.31 -23.96 -4.61
CA PRO A 75 -16.53 -24.30 -3.89
C PRO A 75 -16.56 -23.65 -2.50
N PRO A 76 -17.74 -23.18 -2.03
CA PRO A 76 -17.85 -22.59 -0.70
C PRO A 76 -17.60 -23.64 0.38
N LEU A 77 -16.89 -23.25 1.43
CA LEU A 77 -16.74 -24.05 2.64
C LEU A 77 -18.03 -24.03 3.49
N PRO A 78 -18.26 -25.08 4.30
CA PRO A 78 -19.37 -25.10 5.25
C PRO A 78 -19.24 -23.93 6.26
N PRO A 79 -20.35 -23.27 6.66
CA PRO A 79 -20.31 -22.12 7.57
C PRO A 79 -19.55 -22.38 8.88
N GLU A 80 -19.62 -23.61 9.38
CA GLU A 80 -19.00 -24.05 10.63
C GLU A 80 -17.47 -23.94 10.60
N ALA A 81 -16.87 -23.95 9.41
CA ALA A 81 -15.43 -23.76 9.24
C ALA A 81 -14.95 -22.36 9.65
N PHE A 82 -15.86 -21.38 9.70
CA PHE A 82 -15.57 -19.97 10.02
C PHE A 82 -16.01 -19.53 11.41
N THR A 83 -16.67 -20.41 12.16
CA THR A 83 -17.16 -20.15 13.53
C THR A 83 -16.48 -21.05 14.55
N THR A 84 -15.30 -21.59 14.22
CA THR A 84 -14.50 -22.30 15.21
C THR A 84 -13.93 -21.30 16.21
N ARG A 85 -13.68 -21.76 17.44
CA ARG A 85 -13.15 -20.91 18.52
C ARG A 85 -11.82 -20.26 18.13
N GLU A 86 -10.96 -20.97 17.42
CA GLU A 86 -9.66 -20.48 16.96
C GLU A 86 -9.83 -19.33 15.96
N VAL A 87 -10.79 -19.44 15.05
CA VAL A 87 -11.11 -18.40 14.06
C VAL A 87 -11.71 -17.18 14.74
N GLU A 88 -12.70 -17.37 15.61
CA GLU A 88 -13.38 -16.28 16.32
C GLU A 88 -12.45 -15.46 17.22
N LEU A 89 -11.44 -16.10 17.83
CA LEU A 89 -10.42 -15.41 18.64
C LEU A 89 -9.56 -14.44 17.83
N VAL A 90 -9.38 -14.71 16.53
CA VAL A 90 -8.49 -13.93 15.64
C VAL A 90 -9.29 -12.93 14.80
N ARG A 91 -10.48 -13.32 14.37
CA ARG A 91 -11.41 -12.51 13.58
C ARG A 91 -12.84 -12.72 14.12
N PRO A 92 -13.29 -11.87 15.06
CA PRO A 92 -14.62 -12.00 15.62
C PRO A 92 -15.70 -11.71 14.57
N ASN A 93 -16.89 -12.30 14.75
CA ASN A 93 -18.09 -12.04 13.92
C ASN A 93 -17.98 -12.41 12.43
N LEU A 94 -17.20 -13.46 12.10
CA LEU A 94 -17.07 -13.98 10.75
C LEU A 94 -18.26 -14.79 10.23
N GLY A 95 -19.14 -15.27 11.11
CA GLY A 95 -20.34 -16.03 10.71
C GLY A 95 -21.28 -15.22 9.80
N GLY A 96 -21.34 -13.90 9.99
CA GLY A 96 -22.13 -12.98 9.15
C GLY A 96 -21.37 -12.33 7.99
N ALA A 97 -20.10 -12.68 7.78
CA ALA A 97 -19.29 -12.10 6.71
C ALA A 97 -19.73 -12.66 5.34
N SER A 98 -19.91 -11.77 4.35
CA SER A 98 -20.25 -12.22 3.00
C SER A 98 -19.02 -12.84 2.33
N ARG A 99 -19.21 -14.02 1.75
CA ARG A 99 -18.23 -14.72 0.91
C ARG A 99 -18.77 -14.91 -0.51
N ASP A 100 -19.78 -14.13 -0.89
CA ASP A 100 -20.35 -14.17 -2.22
C ASP A 100 -19.44 -13.45 -3.22
N TRP A 101 -18.75 -14.23 -4.04
CA TRP A 101 -17.88 -13.76 -5.12
C TRP A 101 -18.60 -12.94 -6.18
N ASN A 102 -19.94 -13.00 -6.27
CA ASN A 102 -20.71 -12.22 -7.24
C ASN A 102 -20.89 -10.76 -6.82
N LEU A 103 -20.67 -10.45 -5.54
CA LEU A 103 -20.68 -9.08 -5.02
C LEU A 103 -19.32 -8.38 -5.15
N LEU A 104 -18.30 -9.08 -5.66
CA LEU A 104 -17.00 -8.50 -5.98
C LEU A 104 -17.01 -7.90 -7.39
N ASP A 105 -16.29 -6.79 -7.56
CA ASP A 105 -16.00 -6.21 -8.86
C ASP A 105 -15.37 -7.26 -9.78
N ALA A 106 -15.74 -7.24 -11.07
CA ALA A 106 -15.35 -8.29 -12.00
C ALA A 106 -13.84 -8.40 -12.20
N ASP A 107 -13.12 -7.28 -12.27
CA ASP A 107 -11.67 -7.24 -12.45
C ASP A 107 -10.96 -7.60 -11.14
N TYR A 108 -11.42 -7.04 -10.01
CA TYR A 108 -10.90 -7.42 -8.70
C TYR A 108 -11.02 -8.93 -8.44
N ARG A 109 -12.20 -9.51 -8.71
CA ARG A 109 -12.46 -10.93 -8.60
C ARG A 109 -11.49 -11.76 -9.43
N GLN A 110 -11.26 -11.41 -10.69
CA GLN A 110 -10.37 -12.19 -11.55
C GLN A 110 -8.91 -12.13 -11.08
N ARG A 111 -8.46 -10.97 -10.60
CA ARG A 111 -7.11 -10.83 -10.00
C ARG A 111 -6.98 -11.64 -8.72
N LEU A 112 -7.97 -11.59 -7.84
CA LEU A 112 -7.96 -12.37 -6.60
C LEU A 112 -7.95 -13.88 -6.88
N LEU A 113 -8.74 -14.34 -7.87
CA LEU A 113 -8.73 -15.74 -8.30
C LEU A 113 -7.39 -16.15 -8.93
N ALA A 114 -6.75 -15.26 -9.69
CA ALA A 114 -5.42 -15.51 -10.22
C ALA A 114 -4.39 -15.65 -9.07
N ALA A 115 -4.48 -14.79 -8.05
CA ALA A 115 -3.62 -14.92 -6.87
C ALA A 115 -3.86 -16.24 -6.12
N TYR A 116 -5.13 -16.65 -5.93
CA TYR A 116 -5.46 -17.93 -5.29
C TYR A 116 -4.94 -19.12 -6.07
N ARG A 117 -5.03 -19.07 -7.41
CA ARG A 117 -4.48 -20.09 -8.29
C ARG A 117 -2.96 -20.23 -8.13
N VAL A 118 -2.24 -19.10 -8.16
CA VAL A 118 -0.78 -19.08 -7.97
C VAL A 118 -0.40 -19.60 -6.59
N MET A 119 -1.11 -19.19 -5.52
CA MET A 119 -0.87 -19.69 -4.16
C MET A 119 -1.00 -21.22 -4.07
N ARG A 120 -2.01 -21.79 -4.72
CA ARG A 120 -2.19 -23.24 -4.77
C ARG A 120 -1.10 -23.92 -5.60
N GLU A 121 -0.88 -23.45 -6.83
CA GLU A 121 -0.06 -24.14 -7.83
C GLU A 121 1.45 -23.98 -7.58
N GLU A 122 1.90 -22.82 -7.13
CA GLU A 122 3.32 -22.53 -6.92
C GLU A 122 3.77 -22.71 -5.46
N HIS A 123 2.85 -22.56 -4.51
CA HIS A 123 3.20 -22.51 -3.08
C HIS A 123 2.51 -23.58 -2.23
N GLY A 124 1.54 -24.33 -2.77
CA GLY A 124 0.82 -25.36 -2.03
C GLY A 124 -0.08 -24.81 -0.92
N TYR A 125 -0.51 -23.55 -1.01
CA TYR A 125 -1.44 -22.93 -0.08
C TYR A 125 -2.84 -22.90 -0.67
N GLU A 126 -3.76 -23.63 -0.05
CA GLU A 126 -5.18 -23.52 -0.36
C GLU A 126 -5.74 -22.25 0.28
N MET A 127 -6.20 -21.33 -0.55
CA MET A 127 -6.72 -20.02 -0.12
C MET A 127 -8.22 -20.08 0.17
N VAL A 128 -8.65 -19.30 1.15
CA VAL A 128 -10.06 -19.19 1.55
C VAL A 128 -10.46 -17.72 1.64
N LEU A 129 -11.59 -17.38 1.02
CA LEU A 129 -12.24 -16.08 1.19
C LEU A 129 -12.91 -16.02 2.56
N ILE A 130 -12.48 -15.09 3.40
CA ILE A 130 -13.00 -14.88 4.75
C ILE A 130 -14.08 -13.80 4.73
N GLU A 131 -13.84 -12.70 4.03
CA GLU A 131 -14.83 -11.64 3.82
C GLU A 131 -14.57 -10.92 2.51
N GLY A 132 -15.59 -10.85 1.64
CA GLY A 132 -15.57 -10.08 0.39
C GLY A 132 -16.33 -8.77 0.56
N TYR A 133 -17.51 -8.66 -0.07
CA TYR A 133 -18.37 -7.49 0.09
C TYR A 133 -18.81 -7.29 1.54
N ARG A 134 -18.73 -6.05 2.02
CA ARG A 134 -19.22 -5.66 3.36
C ARG A 134 -20.24 -4.54 3.21
N SER A 135 -21.42 -4.71 3.79
CA SER A 135 -22.44 -3.65 3.74
C SER A 135 -22.03 -2.44 4.62
N PRO A 136 -22.54 -1.23 4.32
CA PRO A 136 -22.35 -0.06 5.18
C PRO A 136 -22.79 -0.28 6.63
N ASP A 137 -23.90 -0.98 6.85
CA ASP A 137 -24.41 -1.29 8.19
C ASP A 137 -23.45 -2.19 8.96
N ARG A 138 -22.94 -3.25 8.33
CA ARG A 138 -21.94 -4.13 8.92
C ARG A 138 -20.64 -3.37 9.22
N GLN A 139 -20.21 -2.47 8.34
CA GLN A 139 -19.04 -1.62 8.59
C GLN A 139 -19.27 -0.71 9.81
N ALA A 140 -20.47 -0.14 9.96
CA ALA A 140 -20.82 0.66 11.12
C ALA A 140 -20.86 -0.16 12.42
N GLU A 141 -21.28 -1.42 12.37
CA GLU A 141 -21.20 -2.35 13.51
C GLU A 141 -19.76 -2.67 13.90
N LEU A 142 -18.90 -2.99 12.92
CA LEU A 142 -17.48 -3.26 13.18
C LEU A 142 -16.76 -2.04 13.75
N ALA A 143 -17.07 -0.84 13.26
CA ALA A 143 -16.50 0.40 13.80
C ALA A 143 -16.83 0.61 15.29
N LYS A 144 -18.02 0.16 15.74
CA LYS A 144 -18.40 0.21 17.17
C LYS A 144 -17.59 -0.76 18.05
N MET A 145 -16.98 -1.80 17.46
CA MET A 145 -16.13 -2.74 18.19
C MET A 145 -14.74 -2.18 18.51
N GLY A 146 -14.36 -1.05 17.88
CA GLY A 146 -13.14 -0.31 18.18
C GLY A 146 -12.06 -0.39 17.10
N SER A 147 -11.05 0.47 17.23
CA SER A 147 -9.98 0.67 16.24
C SER A 147 -9.09 -0.54 15.98
N HIS A 148 -9.12 -1.53 16.88
CA HIS A 148 -8.40 -2.79 16.71
C HIS A 148 -9.05 -3.71 15.67
N VAL A 149 -10.34 -3.50 15.33
CA VAL A 149 -11.04 -4.22 14.26
C VAL A 149 -10.98 -3.43 12.95
N THR A 150 -11.33 -2.14 12.99
CA THR A 150 -11.27 -1.26 11.82
C THR A 150 -11.22 0.20 12.24
N ASN A 151 -10.51 1.02 11.45
CA ASN A 151 -10.54 2.48 11.58
C ASN A 151 -11.47 3.15 10.56
N ALA A 152 -12.13 2.36 9.71
CA ALA A 152 -13.01 2.87 8.66
C ALA A 152 -14.46 2.94 9.14
N GLY A 153 -15.12 4.07 8.90
CA GLY A 153 -16.57 4.20 8.99
C GLY A 153 -17.28 3.74 7.71
N ALA A 154 -18.59 3.97 7.65
CA ALA A 154 -19.37 3.67 6.45
C ALA A 154 -18.86 4.44 5.23
N TYR A 155 -18.69 3.70 4.13
CA TYR A 155 -18.17 4.10 2.81
C TYR A 155 -16.69 4.50 2.81
N GLN A 156 -15.95 4.07 3.83
CA GLN A 156 -14.52 4.33 3.97
C GLN A 156 -13.67 3.05 3.81
N SER A 157 -14.29 1.94 3.39
CA SER A 157 -13.60 0.68 3.09
C SER A 157 -13.92 0.16 1.68
N TYR A 158 -12.90 -0.34 0.96
CA TYR A 158 -13.05 -0.89 -0.38
C TYR A 158 -13.95 -2.14 -0.42
N HIS A 159 -14.13 -2.82 0.71
CA HIS A 159 -15.09 -3.93 0.84
C HIS A 159 -16.52 -3.50 0.47
N GLN A 160 -16.88 -2.25 0.75
CA GLN A 160 -18.22 -1.73 0.47
C GLN A 160 -18.47 -1.45 -1.01
N PHE A 161 -17.41 -1.54 -1.82
CA PHE A 161 -17.44 -1.36 -3.27
C PHE A 161 -17.10 -2.65 -4.03
N GLY A 162 -16.99 -3.79 -3.33
CA GLY A 162 -16.59 -5.07 -3.92
C GLY A 162 -15.15 -5.08 -4.44
N LEU A 163 -14.31 -4.17 -3.97
CA LEU A 163 -12.94 -3.94 -4.43
C LEU A 163 -11.89 -4.36 -3.39
N ALA A 164 -12.30 -5.02 -2.32
CA ALA A 164 -11.40 -5.62 -1.34
C ALA A 164 -11.94 -6.93 -0.80
N ALA A 165 -11.03 -7.72 -0.25
CA ALA A 165 -11.32 -8.98 0.39
C ALA A 165 -10.24 -9.34 1.41
N ASP A 166 -10.69 -10.03 2.45
CA ASP A 166 -9.86 -10.65 3.47
C ASP A 166 -9.79 -12.15 3.20
N SER A 167 -8.57 -12.68 3.19
CA SER A 167 -8.25 -14.08 2.88
C SER A 167 -7.52 -14.77 4.01
N ALA A 168 -7.66 -16.09 4.07
CA ALA A 168 -6.90 -16.97 4.97
C ALA A 168 -6.57 -18.28 4.24
N PHE A 169 -6.13 -19.29 4.98
CA PHE A 169 -5.69 -20.56 4.41
C PHE A 169 -6.54 -21.74 4.92
N LEU A 170 -6.65 -22.77 4.10
CA LEU A 170 -7.18 -24.07 4.49
C LEU A 170 -6.00 -25.02 4.70
N ARG A 171 -5.93 -25.65 5.87
CA ARG A 171 -4.96 -26.72 6.18
C ARG A 171 -5.67 -27.84 6.92
N ASP A 172 -5.60 -29.06 6.41
CA ASP A 172 -6.25 -30.24 7.00
C ASP A 172 -7.75 -30.03 7.27
N GLY A 173 -8.44 -29.36 6.35
CA GLY A 173 -9.88 -29.05 6.46
C GLY A 173 -10.22 -27.94 7.47
N LYS A 174 -9.22 -27.29 8.06
CA LYS A 174 -9.40 -26.20 9.05
C LYS A 174 -8.94 -24.87 8.48
N VAL A 175 -9.73 -23.82 8.75
CA VAL A 175 -9.37 -22.45 8.40
C VAL A 175 -8.29 -21.98 9.38
N VAL A 176 -7.14 -21.56 8.86
CA VAL A 176 -6.01 -21.04 9.62
C VAL A 176 -5.86 -19.55 9.29
N VAL A 177 -6.15 -18.68 10.26
CA VAL A 177 -6.19 -17.22 10.11
C VAL A 177 -5.04 -16.52 10.83
N SER A 178 -4.59 -17.07 11.96
CA SER A 178 -3.63 -16.37 12.84
C SER A 178 -2.24 -16.32 12.22
N GLU A 179 -1.71 -15.12 12.01
CA GLU A 179 -0.32 -14.88 11.63
C GLU A 179 0.69 -15.31 12.70
N LYS A 180 0.24 -15.59 13.93
CA LYS A 180 1.09 -16.22 14.97
C LYS A 180 1.48 -17.67 14.62
N ASP A 181 0.76 -18.34 13.72
CA ASP A 181 1.20 -19.62 13.16
C ASP A 181 2.28 -19.33 12.09
N PRO A 182 3.53 -19.81 12.25
CA PRO A 182 4.62 -19.52 11.30
C PRO A 182 4.31 -19.97 9.87
N TRP A 183 3.54 -21.04 9.69
CA TRP A 183 3.12 -21.50 8.37
C TRP A 183 2.12 -20.55 7.74
N ALA A 184 1.17 -20.01 8.52
CA ALA A 184 0.21 -19.02 8.05
C ALA A 184 0.90 -17.68 7.76
N MET A 185 1.83 -17.25 8.61
CA MET A 185 2.65 -16.05 8.35
C MET A 185 3.39 -16.15 7.02
N ARG A 186 4.05 -17.28 6.76
CA ARG A 186 4.73 -17.50 5.48
C ARG A 186 3.74 -17.49 4.31
N GLY A 187 2.57 -18.09 4.49
CA GLY A 187 1.49 -18.03 3.52
C GLY A 187 1.05 -16.59 3.22
N TYR A 188 0.96 -15.75 4.25
CA TYR A 188 0.56 -14.35 4.09
C TYR A 188 1.60 -13.52 3.34
N GLU A 189 2.89 -13.73 3.59
CA GLU A 189 3.96 -13.09 2.82
C GLU A 189 3.88 -13.45 1.33
N LEU A 190 3.76 -14.75 1.04
CA LEU A 190 3.63 -15.26 -0.33
C LEU A 190 2.35 -14.76 -1.01
N PHE A 191 1.24 -14.71 -0.26
CA PHE A 191 -0.02 -14.17 -0.75
C PHE A 191 0.11 -12.68 -1.06
N GLY A 192 0.76 -11.90 -0.19
CA GLY A 192 1.01 -10.49 -0.38
C GLY A 192 1.83 -10.20 -1.64
N GLU A 193 2.97 -10.88 -1.80
CA GLU A 193 3.81 -10.77 -2.99
C GLU A 193 3.04 -11.17 -4.26
N THR A 194 2.21 -12.21 -4.18
CA THR A 194 1.37 -12.66 -5.29
C THR A 194 0.26 -11.68 -5.62
N ALA A 195 -0.41 -11.11 -4.61
CA ALA A 195 -1.42 -10.08 -4.77
C ALA A 195 -0.86 -8.83 -5.46
N GLU A 196 0.34 -8.40 -5.05
CA GLU A 196 1.06 -7.29 -5.69
C GLU A 196 1.39 -7.61 -7.16
N ARG A 197 1.85 -8.84 -7.48
CA ARG A 197 2.12 -9.29 -8.86
C ARG A 197 0.88 -9.24 -9.77
N VAL A 198 -0.31 -9.54 -9.24
CA VAL A 198 -1.58 -9.45 -9.99
C VAL A 198 -2.20 -8.03 -9.99
N GLY A 199 -1.47 -7.04 -9.48
CA GLY A 199 -1.86 -5.62 -9.48
C GLY A 199 -2.86 -5.23 -8.39
N LEU A 200 -2.92 -5.99 -7.30
CA LEU A 200 -3.65 -5.61 -6.09
C LEU A 200 -2.71 -4.89 -5.11
N THR A 201 -3.29 -4.05 -4.26
CA THR A 201 -2.59 -3.52 -3.08
C THR A 201 -2.76 -4.51 -1.93
N TRP A 202 -1.68 -4.78 -1.20
CA TRP A 202 -1.70 -5.69 -0.05
C TRP A 202 -1.63 -4.94 1.30
N GLY A 203 -2.49 -5.31 2.24
CA GLY A 203 -2.60 -4.70 3.56
C GLY A 203 -1.42 -4.99 4.49
N GLY A 204 -0.64 -6.05 4.22
CA GLY A 204 0.56 -6.38 4.98
C GLY A 204 1.68 -5.35 4.89
N ARG A 205 1.64 -4.46 3.88
CA ARG A 205 2.56 -3.30 3.78
C ARG A 205 2.19 -2.14 4.70
N TRP A 206 0.99 -2.15 5.29
CA TRP A 206 0.52 -1.04 6.11
C TRP A 206 1.10 -1.08 7.52
N LYS A 207 1.06 0.05 8.23
CA LYS A 207 1.50 0.14 9.63
C LYS A 207 0.77 -0.85 10.56
N MET A 208 -0.50 -1.13 10.26
CA MET A 208 -1.32 -2.09 11.01
C MET A 208 -1.14 -3.55 10.56
N MET A 209 -0.42 -3.79 9.46
CA MET A 209 -0.07 -5.13 8.96
C MET A 209 -1.28 -6.05 8.76
N ASP A 210 -2.25 -5.60 7.96
CA ASP A 210 -3.44 -6.42 7.69
C ASP A 210 -3.13 -7.48 6.62
N PHE A 211 -2.51 -8.57 7.06
CA PHE A 211 -1.89 -9.56 6.18
C PHE A 211 -2.86 -10.33 5.28
N GLY A 212 -4.11 -10.51 5.73
CA GLY A 212 -5.15 -11.17 4.92
C GLY A 212 -5.78 -10.27 3.88
N HIS A 213 -5.55 -8.95 3.96
CA HIS A 213 -6.29 -7.96 3.22
C HIS A 213 -5.66 -7.65 1.86
N THR A 214 -6.48 -7.58 0.82
CA THR A 214 -6.10 -7.03 -0.48
C THR A 214 -7.17 -6.08 -1.00
N GLU A 215 -6.76 -5.03 -1.70
CA GLU A 215 -7.67 -4.06 -2.32
C GLU A 215 -7.22 -3.67 -3.73
N LEU A 216 -8.18 -3.40 -4.63
CA LEU A 216 -7.94 -2.77 -5.91
C LEU A 216 -8.29 -1.29 -5.82
N ARG A 217 -7.24 -0.46 -5.73
CA ARG A 217 -7.39 1.00 -5.69
C ARG A 217 -7.85 1.53 -7.03
N ARG A 218 -8.89 2.35 -7.02
CA ARG A 218 -9.42 3.03 -8.21
C ARG A 218 -9.64 4.51 -7.94
N PRO A 219 -9.23 5.40 -8.86
CA PRO A 219 -9.57 6.82 -8.78
C PRO A 219 -11.08 7.01 -8.63
N GLY A 220 -11.50 7.88 -7.72
CA GLY A 220 -12.91 8.23 -7.52
C GLY A 220 -13.72 7.29 -6.63
N VAL A 221 -13.20 6.09 -6.28
CA VAL A 221 -13.88 5.19 -5.33
C VAL A 221 -13.71 5.68 -3.89
N MET A 222 -12.45 5.91 -3.49
CA MET A 222 -12.13 6.53 -2.21
C MET A 222 -11.69 7.96 -2.42
N ARG A 223 -12.29 8.90 -1.68
CA ARG A 223 -11.74 10.25 -1.57
C ARG A 223 -10.41 10.15 -0.84
N ARG A 224 -9.31 10.48 -1.52
CA ARG A 224 -8.05 10.78 -0.84
C ARG A 224 -8.36 11.97 0.08
N ASN A 225 -8.36 11.78 1.39
CA ASN A 225 -8.34 12.91 2.31
C ASN A 225 -6.99 13.62 2.10
N GLY A 226 -6.99 14.61 1.21
CA GLY A 226 -5.94 15.60 1.15
C GLY A 226 -6.02 16.44 2.41
N GLY A 227 -5.26 16.07 3.44
CA GLY A 227 -4.98 16.88 4.62
C GLY A 227 -6.04 16.83 5.73
N ALA A 228 -5.62 16.34 6.90
CA ALA A 228 -5.81 16.97 8.22
C ALA A 228 -5.39 15.99 9.33
N ALA A 229 -4.09 15.96 9.61
CA ALA A 229 -3.64 15.82 10.99
C ALA A 229 -3.11 17.22 11.35
N GLN A 230 -3.94 17.98 12.06
CA GLN A 230 -3.46 19.00 12.98
C GLN A 230 -3.32 18.33 14.34
#